data_AF-A0A832JED6-F1
#
_entry.id   AF-A0A832JED6-F1
#
_cell.length_a   1.000
_cell.length_b   1.000
_cell.length_c   1.000
_cell.angle_alpha   90.00
_cell.angle_beta   90.00
_cell.angle_gamma   90.00
#
_symmetry.space_group_name_H-M   'P 1'
#
loop_
_entity.id
_entity.type
_entity.pdbx_description
1 polymer ?
#
loop_
_entity_poly.entity_id
_entity_poly.type
_entity_poly.pdbx_seq_one_letter_code
_entity_poly.pdbx_strand_id
1 'polypeptide(L)'
;MRRKGCEVYQQWISEALNGRLPQAQRRALEEHLQACGACRAFRRDMERLLRLFRSMASVEPPADLPQRILMRVRQEAPSWGRPFLPSPLWRSRWLAAGAVAVA
;
A
#
# COMPACT_ATOMS: atom_id res chain seq x y z
N MET A 1 -14.25 24.42 -4.06
CA MET A 1 -13.97 25.28 -2.88
C MET A 1 -13.56 24.39 -1.70
N ARG A 2 -12.28 24.39 -1.31
CA ARG A 2 -11.83 23.76 -0.05
C ARG A 2 -12.05 24.76 1.08
N ARG A 3 -12.80 24.36 2.11
CA ARG A 3 -13.04 25.17 3.31
C ARG A 3 -12.21 24.54 4.44
N LYS A 4 -11.42 25.35 5.16
CA LYS A 4 -10.65 24.85 6.32
C LYS A 4 -11.61 24.15 7.29
N GLY A 5 -11.27 22.92 7.70
CA GLY A 5 -12.13 22.04 8.51
C GLY A 5 -12.95 20.99 7.74
N CYS A 6 -13.04 21.07 6.40
CA CYS A 6 -13.72 20.04 5.58
C CYS A 6 -12.76 19.00 4.99
N GLU A 7 -11.45 19.26 4.99
CA GLU A 7 -10.47 18.46 4.25
C GLU A 7 -10.40 17.01 4.73
N VAL A 8 -10.40 16.80 6.05
CA VAL A 8 -10.42 15.47 6.67
C VAL A 8 -11.67 14.70 6.24
N TYR A 9 -12.84 15.35 6.25
CA TYR A 9 -14.09 14.71 5.84
C TYR A 9 -14.14 14.43 4.33
N GLN A 10 -13.56 15.28 3.49
CA GLN A 10 -13.42 15.00 2.05
C GLN A 10 -12.52 13.79 1.78
N GLN A 11 -11.45 13.62 2.55
CA GLN A 11 -10.62 12.42 2.52
C GLN A 11 -11.43 11.20 2.97
N TRP A 12 -12.14 11.29 4.10
CA TRP A 12 -12.97 10.19 4.60
C TRP A 12 -14.11 9.80 3.66
N ILE A 13 -14.70 10.76 2.93
CA ILE A 13 -15.66 10.48 1.85
C ILE A 13 -14.98 9.64 0.77
N SER A 14 -13.78 10.01 0.33
CA SER A 14 -13.03 9.25 -0.67
C SER A 14 -12.69 7.84 -0.18
N GLU A 15 -12.26 7.69 1.07
CA GLU A 15 -11.98 6.38 1.68
C GLU A 15 -13.24 5.52 1.84
N ALA A 16 -14.38 6.13 2.21
CA ALA A 16 -15.66 5.44 2.34
C ALA A 16 -16.13 4.89 1.00
N LEU A 17 -15.99 5.67 -0.08
CA LEU A 17 -16.34 5.25 -1.44
C LEU A 17 -15.46 4.10 -1.94
N ASN A 18 -14.23 4.00 -1.44
CA ASN A 18 -13.31 2.90 -1.72
C ASN A 18 -13.47 1.71 -0.75
N GLY A 19 -14.46 1.73 0.16
CA GLY A 19 -14.65 0.67 1.15
C GLY A 19 -13.57 0.60 2.24
N ARG A 20 -12.74 1.65 2.38
CA ARG A 20 -11.57 1.68 3.25
C ARG A 20 -11.76 2.51 4.53
N LEU A 21 -12.89 3.19 4.69
CA LEU A 21 -13.14 3.98 5.91
C LEU A 21 -13.44 3.06 7.12
N PRO A 22 -12.62 3.12 8.19
CA PRO A 22 -12.84 2.38 9.44
C PRO A 22 -14.19 2.74 10.08
N GLN A 23 -14.81 1.77 10.76
CA GLN A 23 -16.11 1.95 11.39
C GLN A 23 -16.11 3.07 12.44
N ALA A 24 -15.01 3.22 13.19
CA ALA A 24 -14.84 4.26 14.20
C ALA A 24 -15.00 5.70 13.64
N GLN A 25 -14.68 5.90 12.36
CA GLN A 25 -14.74 7.22 11.72
C GLN A 25 -16.09 7.50 11.03
N ARG A 26 -16.93 6.48 10.82
CA ARG A 26 -18.19 6.61 10.08
C ARG A 26 -19.18 7.54 10.76
N ARG A 27 -19.36 7.39 12.08
CA ARG A 27 -20.29 8.22 12.85
C ARG A 27 -19.91 9.71 12.77
N ALA A 28 -18.64 10.04 13.00
CA ALA A 28 -18.15 11.41 12.91
C ALA A 28 -18.29 12.00 11.49
N LEU A 29 -18.11 11.17 10.44
CA LEU A 29 -18.38 11.58 9.06
C LEU A 29 -19.87 11.89 8.85
N GLU A 30 -20.76 11.03 9.33
CA GLU A 30 -22.21 11.21 9.22
C GLU A 30 -22.70 12.47 9.93
N GLU A 31 -22.22 12.72 11.15
CA GLU A 31 -22.50 13.94 11.92
C GLU A 31 -22.08 15.20 11.15
N HIS A 32 -20.87 15.20 10.56
CA HIS A 32 -20.43 16.31 9.72
C HIS A 32 -21.29 16.46 8.46
N LEU A 33 -21.67 15.36 7.81
CA LEU A 33 -22.52 15.39 6.62
C LEU A 33 -23.92 15.91 6.92
N GLN A 34 -24.44 15.79 8.15
CA GLN A 34 -25.70 16.42 8.53
C GLN A 34 -25.58 17.95 8.61
N ALA A 35 -24.46 18.47 9.14
CA ALA A 35 -24.24 19.90 9.31
C ALA A 35 -23.69 20.61 8.05
N CYS A 36 -22.94 19.93 7.19
CA CYS A 36 -22.18 20.56 6.11
C CYS A 36 -22.73 20.26 4.71
N GLY A 37 -23.45 21.23 4.13
CA GLY A 37 -23.97 21.12 2.76
C GLY A 37 -22.89 20.99 1.68
N ALA A 38 -21.71 21.59 1.89
CA ALA A 38 -20.60 21.52 0.94
C ALA A 38 -20.03 20.09 0.84
N CYS A 39 -19.87 19.40 1.96
CA CYS A 39 -19.40 18.01 1.98
C CYS A 39 -20.46 17.03 1.45
N ARG A 40 -21.77 17.31 1.65
CA ARG A 40 -22.85 16.55 0.98
C ARG A 40 -22.79 16.69 -0.54
N ALA A 41 -22.58 17.91 -1.05
CA ALA A 41 -22.44 18.15 -2.48
C ALA A 41 -21.22 17.41 -3.04
N PHE A 42 -20.06 17.53 -2.37
CA PHE A 42 -18.84 16.82 -2.75
C PHE A 42 -19.05 15.30 -2.84
N ARG A 43 -19.67 14.70 -1.83
CA ARG A 43 -19.99 13.25 -1.83
C ARG A 43 -20.84 12.86 -3.02
N ARG A 44 -21.92 13.60 -3.30
CA ARG A 44 -22.81 13.35 -4.45
C ARG A 44 -22.05 13.44 -5.78
N ASP A 45 -21.15 14.40 -5.92
CA ASP A 45 -20.37 14.58 -7.14
C ASP A 45 -19.39 13.40 -7.34
N MET A 46 -18.72 12.94 -6.27
CA MET A 46 -17.86 11.76 -6.32
C MET A 46 -18.65 10.48 -6.65
N GLU A 47 -19.82 10.28 -6.03
CA GLU A 47 -20.69 9.15 -6.33
C GLU A 47 -21.19 9.18 -7.80
N ARG A 48 -21.46 10.37 -8.34
CA ARG A 48 -21.82 10.55 -9.76
C ARG A 48 -20.66 10.14 -10.67
N LEU A 49 -19.44 10.60 -10.39
CA LEU A 49 -18.25 10.22 -11.16
C LEU A 49 -18.05 8.69 -11.14
N LEU A 50 -18.16 8.06 -9.97
CA LEU A 50 -18.02 6.60 -9.86
C LEU A 50 -19.09 5.85 -10.67
N ARG A 51 -20.34 6.31 -10.67
CA ARG A 51 -21.39 5.72 -11.52
C ARG A 51 -21.07 5.86 -13.00
N LEU A 52 -20.59 7.03 -13.43
CA LEU A 52 -20.19 7.25 -14.82
C LEU A 52 -19.06 6.29 -15.22
N PHE A 53 -18.01 6.17 -14.42
CA PHE A 53 -16.92 5.22 -14.69
C PHE A 53 -17.42 3.77 -14.74
N ARG A 54 -18.30 3.35 -13.83
CA ARG A 54 -18.87 1.99 -13.84
C ARG A 54 -19.78 1.70 -15.03
N SER A 55 -20.37 2.73 -15.63
CA SER A 55 -21.20 2.59 -16.82
C SER A 55 -20.40 2.49 -18.12
N MET A 56 -19.09 2.75 -18.08
CA MET A 56 -18.23 2.59 -19.25
C MET A 56 -18.07 1.10 -19.60
N ALA A 57 -17.96 0.81 -20.89
CA ALA A 57 -17.69 -0.54 -21.34
C ALA A 57 -16.35 -1.02 -20.76
N SER A 58 -16.35 -2.23 -20.19
CA SER A 58 -15.12 -2.88 -19.77
C SER A 58 -14.26 -3.14 -21.01
N VAL A 59 -12.99 -2.77 -20.93
CA VAL A 59 -12.00 -3.10 -21.95
C VAL A 59 -11.32 -4.40 -21.53
N GLU A 60 -11.36 -5.40 -22.41
CA GLU A 60 -10.66 -6.65 -22.17
C GLU A 60 -9.14 -6.40 -22.16
N PRO A 61 -8.43 -6.75 -21.07
CA PRO A 61 -6.98 -6.60 -21.05
C PRO A 61 -6.31 -7.52 -22.08
N PRO A 62 -5.10 -7.18 -22.59
CA PRO A 62 -4.33 -8.09 -23.41
C PRO A 62 -4.11 -9.44 -22.70
N ALA A 63 -4.28 -10.54 -23.42
CA ALA A 63 -4.25 -11.89 -22.85
C ALA A 63 -2.90 -12.27 -22.19
N ASP A 64 -1.81 -11.61 -22.59
CA ASP A 64 -0.45 -11.80 -22.08
C ASP A 64 -0.10 -10.87 -20.90
N LEU A 65 -1.00 -9.97 -20.51
CA LEU A 65 -0.78 -9.00 -19.44
C LEU A 65 -0.42 -9.66 -18.10
N PRO A 66 -1.12 -10.72 -17.63
CA PRO A 66 -0.76 -11.39 -16.38
C PRO A 66 0.67 -11.95 -16.39
N GLN A 67 1.06 -12.58 -17.50
CA GLN A 67 2.38 -13.19 -17.69
C GLN A 67 3.46 -12.11 -17.68
N ARG A 68 3.25 -11.00 -18.40
CA ARG A 68 4.18 -9.86 -18.43
C ARG A 68 4.38 -9.23 -17.06
N ILE A 69 3.31 -9.04 -16.29
CA ILE A 69 3.38 -8.52 -14.92
C ILE A 69 4.19 -9.47 -14.03
N LEU A 70 3.88 -10.77 -14.04
CA LEU A 70 4.56 -11.75 -13.20
C LEU A 70 6.04 -11.90 -13.56
N MET A 71 6.40 -11.81 -14.84
CA MET A 71 7.80 -11.80 -15.27
C MET A 71 8.55 -10.58 -14.71
N ARG A 72 7.95 -9.38 -14.77
CA ARG A 72 8.55 -8.16 -14.22
C ARG A 72 8.74 -8.26 -12.71
N VAL A 73 7.71 -8.70 -11.98
CA VAL A 73 7.78 -8.87 -10.51
C VAL A 73 8.91 -9.80 -10.09
N ARG A 74 9.15 -10.90 -10.83
CA ARG A 74 10.27 -11.82 -10.53
C ARG A 74 11.63 -11.20 -10.78
N GLN A 75 11.77 -10.37 -11.81
CA GLN A 75 13.02 -9.67 -12.10
C GLN A 75 13.34 -8.60 -11.04
N GLU A 76 12.30 -7.98 -10.49
CA GLU A 76 12.40 -6.95 -9.46
C GLU A 76 12.33 -7.52 -8.03
N ALA A 77 12.52 -8.84 -7.87
CA ALA A 77 12.36 -9.57 -6.60
C ALA A 77 12.87 -8.76 -5.41
N PRO A 78 11.99 -8.26 -4.53
CA PRO A 78 12.40 -7.25 -3.56
C PRO A 78 13.16 -7.90 -2.41
N SER A 79 14.10 -7.16 -1.80
CA SER A 79 15.11 -7.68 -0.87
C SER A 79 14.56 -8.14 0.49
N TRP A 80 13.28 -7.88 0.79
CA TRP A 80 12.63 -8.20 2.07
C TRP A 80 12.62 -9.69 2.44
N GLY A 81 12.91 -10.59 1.49
CA GLY A 81 13.02 -12.04 1.71
C GLY A 81 14.45 -12.60 1.67
N ARG A 82 15.49 -11.77 1.54
CA ARG A 82 16.88 -12.27 1.57
C ARG A 82 17.29 -12.52 3.03
N PRO A 83 17.65 -13.75 3.42
CA PRO A 83 18.19 -13.99 4.74
C PRO A 83 19.47 -13.17 4.90
N PHE A 84 19.56 -12.40 5.99
CA PHE A 84 20.80 -11.75 6.40
C PHE A 84 21.78 -12.85 6.83
N LEU A 85 22.61 -13.32 5.90
CA LEU A 85 23.71 -14.21 6.22
C LEU A 85 24.89 -13.35 6.67
N PRO A 86 25.31 -13.40 7.95
CA PRO A 86 26.54 -12.75 8.36
C PRO A 86 27.73 -13.41 7.64
N SER A 87 28.63 -12.59 7.07
CA SER A 87 29.85 -13.08 6.43
C SER A 87 30.68 -13.89 7.44
N PRO A 88 31.11 -15.13 7.13
CA PRO A 88 31.83 -15.95 8.10
C PRO A 88 33.30 -15.52 8.18
N LEU A 89 33.57 -14.42 8.88
CA LEU A 89 34.93 -13.95 9.18
C LEU A 89 35.65 -14.82 10.23
N TRP A 90 35.02 -15.89 10.73
CA TRP A 90 35.59 -16.80 11.73
C TRP A 90 36.28 -18.05 11.14
N ARG A 91 36.32 -18.20 9.80
CA ARG A 91 37.05 -19.30 9.14
C ARG A 91 38.55 -19.04 8.97
N SER A 92 39.12 -17.98 9.56
CA SER A 92 40.57 -17.79 9.60
C SER A 92 41.18 -18.27 10.93
N ARG A 93 41.77 -19.46 10.84
CA ARG A 93 43.11 -19.79 11.38
C ARG A 93 43.22 -20.38 12.79
N TRP A 94 42.65 -21.58 12.97
CA TRP A 94 43.22 -22.59 13.88
C TRP A 94 43.86 -23.72 13.07
N LEU A 95 45.06 -23.44 12.55
CA LEU A 95 46.10 -24.38 12.15
C LEU A 95 47.40 -23.64 12.58
N ALA A 96 48.20 -24.06 13.55
CA ALA A 96 48.61 -25.40 13.89
C ALA A 96 48.89 -25.56 15.40
N ALA A 97 48.58 -26.75 15.91
CA ALA A 97 49.26 -27.34 17.05
C ALA A 97 50.65 -27.85 16.60
N GLY A 98 51.68 -27.65 17.41
CA GLY A 98 53.03 -28.18 17.24
C GLY A 98 53.88 -27.88 18.48
N ALA A 99 54.63 -28.87 18.98
CA ALA A 99 54.97 -29.06 20.39
C ALA A 99 56.48 -28.99 20.74
N VAL A 100 56.73 -29.01 22.06
CA VAL A 100 57.92 -29.46 22.84
C VAL A 100 59.10 -28.50 23.06
N ALA A 101 59.47 -28.40 24.35
CA ALA A 101 60.60 -27.71 24.94
C ALA A 101 61.83 -28.62 25.10
N VAL A 102 63.05 -28.08 24.95
CA VAL A 102 64.27 -28.51 25.66
C VAL A 102 65.20 -27.30 25.79
N ALA A 103 65.62 -26.97 27.01
CA ALA A 103 66.83 -26.21 27.33
C ALA A 103 67.47 -26.87 28.55
#